data_AF-A0A923PKS1-F1
#
_entry.id   AF-A0A923PKS1-F1
#
_cell.length_a   1.000
_cell.length_b   1.000
_cell.length_c   1.000
_cell.angle_alpha   90.00
_cell.angle_beta   90.00
_cell.angle_gamma   90.00
#
_symmetry.space_group_name_H-M   'P 1'
#
loop_
_entity.id
_entity.type
_entity.pdbx_description
1 polymer ?
#
loop_
_entity_poly.entity_id
_entity_poly.type
_entity_poly.pdbx_seq_one_letter_code
_entity_poly.pdbx_strand_id
1 'polypeptide(L)'
;MRYGQFGVLGLLMFGILACGRYQPTDGFPPEDFAGLTPNALSQEILLTIKNGQDATALVEQLAAYKPQDLAAALDTREKKLAFWVNTYNGMVQYLLTRNPELFDDRSAFFSTPSFTVAGHTFSPNEMEHGIIRGGENRFGLGFIPKFFPNKFERTFKVKGGDSRVHFALNCGAADCPPVEIYVPATYNEQIDNRVTKYLAKHSEIKEVDGKSVLYTSPLFSWFRGDFGDHGGIDEFLVTYGVLTEENKDIKREYTDYDWTLKTGIWAE
;
A
#
# COMPACT_ATOMS: atom_id res chain seq x y z
N MET A 1 64.83 29.84 -30.15
CA MET A 1 64.59 28.40 -29.96
C MET A 1 63.63 28.23 -28.80
N ARG A 2 62.51 27.50 -29.02
CA ARG A 2 61.81 26.57 -28.08
C ARG A 2 61.43 27.10 -26.68
N TYR A 3 60.22 26.95 -26.13
CA TYR A 3 59.11 26.00 -26.32
C TYR A 3 57.82 26.63 -25.79
N GLY A 4 56.67 26.25 -26.36
CA GLY A 4 55.35 26.60 -25.85
C GLY A 4 54.99 25.85 -24.56
N GLN A 5 54.09 26.44 -23.77
CA GLN A 5 53.51 25.80 -22.60
C GLN A 5 51.98 25.74 -22.73
N PHE A 6 51.57 24.50 -23.00
CA PHE A 6 50.30 23.82 -22.74
C PHE A 6 49.17 24.60 -22.05
N GLY A 7 48.03 24.65 -22.76
CA GLY A 7 46.73 24.92 -22.16
C GLY A 7 46.33 23.80 -21.21
N VAL A 8 45.92 24.19 -20.01
CA VAL A 8 45.27 23.30 -19.05
C VAL A 8 43.80 23.22 -19.45
N LEU A 9 43.45 22.13 -20.13
CA LEU A 9 42.06 21.75 -20.38
C LEU A 9 41.47 21.35 -19.03
N GLY A 10 40.62 22.21 -18.46
CA GLY A 10 39.87 21.90 -17.25
C GLY A 10 38.98 20.69 -17.48
N LEU A 11 39.35 19.55 -16.91
CA LEU A 11 38.50 18.37 -16.87
C LEU A 11 37.33 18.69 -15.94
N LEU A 12 36.20 19.11 -16.51
CA LEU A 12 34.92 19.14 -15.82
C LEU A 12 34.59 17.72 -15.38
N MET A 13 34.95 17.36 -14.15
CA MET A 13 34.35 16.22 -13.46
C MET A 13 32.86 16.53 -13.31
N PHE A 14 32.06 16.04 -14.24
CA PHE A 14 30.65 15.78 -13.99
C PHE A 14 30.61 14.71 -12.89
N GLY A 15 30.53 15.16 -11.65
CA GLY A 15 30.13 14.30 -10.54
C GLY A 15 28.79 13.70 -10.93
N ILE A 16 28.77 12.38 -11.14
CA ILE A 16 27.56 11.61 -11.29
C ILE A 16 26.80 11.85 -9.99
N LEU A 17 25.78 12.72 -10.01
CA LEU A 17 24.82 12.84 -8.93
C LEU A 17 24.16 11.47 -8.83
N ALA A 18 24.72 10.62 -7.97
CA ALA A 18 24.13 9.35 -7.64
C ALA A 18 22.70 9.65 -7.22
N CYS A 19 21.73 9.17 -8.01
CA CYS A 19 20.31 9.16 -7.66
C CYS A 19 20.17 8.32 -6.38
N GLY A 20 20.47 8.93 -5.24
CA GLY A 20 20.70 8.20 -4.01
C GLY A 20 19.42 7.56 -3.52
N ARG A 21 19.48 6.28 -3.13
CA ARG A 21 18.52 5.62 -2.23
C ARG A 21 19.01 5.78 -0.79
N TYR A 22 18.12 5.58 0.19
CA TYR A 22 18.61 5.37 1.55
C TYR A 22 19.38 4.05 1.59
N GLN A 23 20.58 4.06 2.17
CA GLN A 23 21.32 2.85 2.42
C GLN A 23 20.87 2.31 3.78
N PRO A 24 20.50 1.01 3.88
CA PRO A 24 20.12 0.42 5.15
C PRO A 24 21.32 0.48 6.12
N THR A 25 21.04 0.69 7.39
CA THR A 25 22.03 0.44 8.45
C THR A 25 22.22 -1.07 8.60
N ASP A 26 23.48 -1.53 8.64
CA ASP A 26 23.74 -2.95 8.87
C ASP A 26 23.26 -3.37 10.26
N GLY A 27 22.61 -4.53 10.35
CA GLY A 27 22.27 -5.18 11.62
C GLY A 27 21.17 -4.48 12.44
N PHE A 28 20.18 -3.83 11.81
CA PHE A 28 19.01 -3.32 12.53
C PHE A 28 18.01 -4.46 12.88
N PRO A 29 17.44 -4.48 14.10
CA PRO A 29 17.72 -3.56 15.21
C PRO A 29 19.07 -3.85 15.87
N PRO A 30 19.87 -2.83 16.24
CA PRO A 30 21.10 -3.04 16.99
C PRO A 30 20.79 -3.70 18.35
N GLU A 31 21.77 -4.36 18.96
CA GLU A 31 21.59 -5.13 20.21
C GLU A 31 21.02 -4.29 21.36
N ASP A 32 21.26 -2.97 21.38
CA ASP A 32 20.80 -2.01 22.38
C ASP A 32 19.50 -1.27 21.99
N PHE A 33 18.84 -1.68 20.90
CA PHE A 33 17.62 -1.05 20.43
C PHE A 33 16.47 -1.25 21.42
N ALA A 34 16.12 -0.19 22.16
CA ALA A 34 15.07 -0.21 23.17
C ALA A 34 13.65 0.06 22.62
N GLY A 35 13.50 0.35 21.33
CA GLY A 35 12.22 0.66 20.70
C GLY A 35 11.50 -0.55 20.11
N LEU A 36 10.29 -0.35 19.61
CA LEU A 36 9.62 -1.34 18.77
C LEU A 36 10.31 -1.40 17.40
N THR A 37 10.36 -2.56 16.76
CA THR A 37 10.73 -2.63 15.34
C THR A 37 9.62 -2.01 14.48
N PRO A 38 9.88 -1.54 13.25
CA PRO A 38 8.84 -0.94 12.41
C PRO A 38 7.59 -1.82 12.25
N ASN A 39 7.74 -3.13 12.00
CA ASN A 39 6.61 -4.05 11.92
C ASN A 39 5.86 -4.17 13.25
N ALA A 40 6.56 -4.27 14.38
CA ALA A 40 5.91 -4.31 15.70
C ALA A 40 5.19 -3.00 16.02
N LEU A 41 5.78 -1.85 15.66
CA LEU A 41 5.15 -0.56 15.88
C LEU A 41 3.87 -0.39 15.05
N SER A 42 3.87 -0.78 13.77
CA SER A 42 2.67 -0.67 12.94
C SER A 42 1.55 -1.61 13.40
N GLN A 43 1.89 -2.77 13.96
CA GLN A 43 0.93 -3.67 14.61
C GLN A 43 0.39 -3.07 15.91
N GLU A 44 1.26 -2.51 16.76
CA GLU A 44 0.88 -1.91 18.04
C GLU A 44 -0.03 -0.69 17.85
N ILE A 45 0.21 0.13 16.82
CA ILE A 45 -0.68 1.24 16.45
C ILE A 45 -2.09 0.72 16.19
N LEU A 46 -2.23 -0.33 15.37
CA LEU A 46 -3.53 -0.93 15.07
C LEU A 46 -4.18 -1.56 16.30
N LEU A 47 -3.42 -2.29 17.13
CA LEU A 47 -3.93 -2.87 18.38
C LEU A 47 -4.44 -1.80 19.34
N THR A 48 -3.68 -0.71 19.50
CA THR A 48 -4.04 0.42 20.35
C THR A 48 -5.35 1.06 19.87
N ILE A 49 -5.47 1.33 18.56
CA ILE A 49 -6.69 1.90 17.97
C ILE A 49 -7.86 0.91 18.08
N LYS A 50 -7.63 -0.39 17.85
CA LYS A 50 -8.65 -1.46 17.99
C LYS A 50 -9.24 -1.49 19.40
N ASN A 51 -8.41 -1.26 20.41
CA ASN A 51 -8.81 -1.21 21.81
C ASN A 51 -9.42 0.15 22.23
N GLY A 52 -9.60 1.09 21.29
CA GLY A 52 -10.12 2.43 21.58
C GLY A 52 -9.16 3.32 22.36
N GLN A 53 -7.87 2.99 22.35
CA GLN A 53 -6.82 3.72 23.07
C GLN A 53 -6.15 4.76 22.16
N ASP A 54 -5.52 5.76 22.77
CA ASP A 54 -4.82 6.80 22.02
C ASP A 54 -3.45 6.33 21.51
N ALA A 55 -3.31 6.25 20.18
CA ALA A 55 -2.08 5.84 19.52
C ALA A 55 -1.12 7.01 19.19
N THR A 56 -1.40 8.25 19.64
CA THR A 56 -0.57 9.43 19.29
C THR A 56 0.92 9.21 19.55
N ALA A 57 1.31 8.68 20.71
CA ALA A 57 2.72 8.44 21.05
C ALA A 57 3.39 7.42 20.11
N LEU A 58 2.65 6.42 19.61
CA LEU A 58 3.16 5.43 18.68
C LEU A 58 3.27 6.01 17.25
N VAL A 59 2.32 6.86 16.86
CA VAL A 59 2.37 7.61 15.60
C VAL A 59 3.55 8.59 15.58
N GLU A 60 3.85 9.23 16.70
CA GLU A 60 5.05 10.09 16.83
C GLU A 60 6.35 9.29 16.71
N GLN A 61 6.41 8.09 17.32
CA GLN A 61 7.54 7.17 17.13
C GLN A 61 7.70 6.76 15.67
N LEU A 62 6.59 6.47 14.98
CA LEU A 62 6.58 6.11 13.56
C LEU A 62 7.13 7.25 12.69
N ALA A 63 6.76 8.49 13.01
CA ALA A 63 7.27 9.68 12.34
C ALA A 63 8.77 9.90 12.60
N ALA A 64 9.26 9.56 13.79
CA ALA A 64 10.63 9.80 14.24
C ALA A 64 11.67 8.76 13.74
N TYR A 65 11.25 7.65 13.13
CA TYR A 65 12.21 6.68 12.58
C TYR A 65 13.17 7.33 11.57
N LYS A 66 14.41 6.85 11.57
CA LYS A 66 15.33 7.19 10.49
C LYS A 66 15.00 6.33 9.26
N PRO A 67 14.97 6.91 8.05
CA PRO A 67 14.78 6.12 6.84
C PRO A 67 15.78 4.99 6.65
N GLN A 68 17.02 5.13 7.13
CA GLN A 68 18.04 4.07 7.01
C GLN A 68 17.69 2.87 7.88
N ASP A 69 17.25 3.11 9.11
CA ASP A 69 16.82 2.08 10.07
C ASP A 69 15.55 1.39 9.56
N LEU A 70 14.60 2.16 9.00
CA LEU A 70 13.41 1.61 8.36
C LEU A 70 13.77 0.73 7.15
N ALA A 71 14.72 1.18 6.32
CA ALA A 71 15.16 0.41 5.15
C ALA A 71 15.86 -0.89 5.54
N ALA A 72 16.59 -0.89 6.65
CA ALA A 72 17.24 -2.08 7.20
C ALA A 72 16.23 -3.06 7.80
N ALA A 73 15.23 -2.58 8.53
CA ALA A 73 14.20 -3.42 9.12
C ALA A 73 13.32 -4.10 8.07
N LEU A 74 13.00 -3.39 6.99
CA LEU A 74 12.12 -3.84 5.91
C LEU A 74 12.93 -4.49 4.77
N ASP A 75 13.76 -5.47 5.12
CA ASP A 75 14.68 -6.19 4.23
C ASP A 75 14.00 -7.19 3.28
N THR A 76 12.82 -7.69 3.65
CA THR A 76 12.03 -8.66 2.90
C THR A 76 10.74 -8.05 2.37
N ARG A 77 10.16 -8.68 1.35
CA ARG A 77 8.91 -8.22 0.73
C ARG A 77 7.74 -8.29 1.73
N GLU A 78 7.67 -9.36 2.50
CA GLU A 78 6.62 -9.62 3.49
C GLU A 78 6.70 -8.61 4.64
N LYS A 79 7.91 -8.29 5.13
CA LYS A 79 8.08 -7.22 6.13
C LYS A 79 7.63 -5.87 5.57
N LYS A 80 8.01 -5.52 4.33
CA LYS A 80 7.55 -4.28 3.68
C LYS A 80 6.03 -4.23 3.57
N LEU A 81 5.42 -5.26 3.01
CA LEU A 81 3.98 -5.31 2.79
C LEU A 81 3.20 -5.27 4.11
N ALA A 82 3.55 -6.11 5.08
CA ALA A 82 2.93 -6.10 6.40
C ALA A 82 3.05 -4.71 7.05
N PHE A 83 4.23 -4.10 6.99
CA PHE A 83 4.44 -2.77 7.56
C PHE A 83 3.58 -1.71 6.89
N TRP A 84 3.62 -1.60 5.55
CA TRP A 84 2.96 -0.52 4.84
C TRP A 84 1.43 -0.67 4.83
N VAL A 85 0.91 -1.89 4.71
CA VAL A 85 -0.54 -2.14 4.80
C VAL A 85 -1.03 -1.81 6.22
N ASN A 86 -0.35 -2.28 7.26
CA ASN A 86 -0.71 -1.93 8.64
C ASN A 86 -0.64 -0.42 8.88
N THR A 87 0.41 0.23 8.37
CA THR A 87 0.62 1.67 8.56
C THR A 87 -0.48 2.46 7.86
N TYR A 88 -0.81 2.15 6.61
CA TYR A 88 -1.91 2.80 5.89
C TYR A 88 -3.23 2.67 6.67
N ASN A 89 -3.60 1.44 7.02
CA ASN A 89 -4.84 1.17 7.75
C ASN A 89 -4.84 1.89 9.11
N GLY A 90 -3.73 1.84 9.84
CA GLY A 90 -3.58 2.48 11.15
C GLY A 90 -3.70 3.99 11.06
N MET A 91 -3.07 4.63 10.06
CA MET A 91 -3.15 6.07 9.89
C MET A 91 -4.52 6.53 9.43
N VAL A 92 -5.19 5.81 8.52
CA VAL A 92 -6.56 6.13 8.11
C VAL A 92 -7.51 6.01 9.31
N GLN A 93 -7.44 4.92 10.08
CA GLN A 93 -8.26 4.78 11.29
C GLN A 93 -7.91 5.84 12.33
N TYR A 94 -6.63 6.14 12.57
CA TYR A 94 -6.19 7.18 13.51
C TYR A 94 -6.75 8.57 13.16
N LEU A 95 -6.71 8.95 11.87
CA LEU A 95 -7.21 10.25 11.42
C LEU A 95 -8.75 10.31 11.50
N LEU A 96 -9.45 9.31 10.96
CA LEU A 96 -10.91 9.33 10.85
C LEU A 96 -11.65 9.06 12.16
N THR A 97 -11.04 8.35 13.10
CA THR A 97 -11.63 8.18 14.45
C THR A 97 -11.54 9.46 15.28
N ARG A 98 -10.56 10.33 15.01
CA ARG A 98 -10.37 11.60 15.72
C ARG A 98 -11.09 12.76 15.06
N ASN A 99 -11.16 12.76 13.73
CA ASN A 99 -11.81 13.80 12.96
C ASN A 99 -12.59 13.20 11.78
N PRO A 100 -13.80 12.68 12.01
CA PRO A 100 -14.60 12.01 10.97
C PRO A 100 -15.02 12.96 9.85
N GLU A 101 -15.13 14.26 10.14
CA GLU A 101 -15.49 15.33 9.19
C GLU A 101 -14.49 15.45 8.03
N LEU A 102 -13.25 14.96 8.21
CA LEU A 102 -12.27 14.87 7.13
C LEU A 102 -12.81 14.04 5.95
N PHE A 103 -13.69 13.08 6.21
CA PHE A 103 -14.25 12.22 5.17
C PHE A 103 -15.36 12.89 4.35
N ASP A 104 -15.87 14.06 4.75
CA ASP A 104 -16.89 14.79 4.00
C ASP A 104 -16.35 15.24 2.64
N ASP A 105 -15.09 15.67 2.60
CA ASP A 105 -14.32 15.85 1.37
C ASP A 105 -13.27 14.74 1.22
N ARG A 106 -13.73 13.58 0.75
CA ARG A 106 -12.88 12.41 0.46
C ARG A 106 -11.71 12.75 -0.44
N SER A 107 -11.93 13.56 -1.48
CA SER A 107 -10.88 13.90 -2.43
C SER A 107 -9.74 14.64 -1.74
N ALA A 108 -10.08 15.62 -0.90
CA ALA A 108 -9.13 16.34 -0.07
C ALA A 108 -8.48 15.43 0.97
N PHE A 109 -9.23 14.57 1.66
CA PHE A 109 -8.70 13.63 2.64
C PHE A 109 -7.60 12.72 2.06
N PHE A 110 -7.89 12.07 0.93
CA PHE A 110 -6.94 11.14 0.34
C PHE A 110 -5.75 11.85 -0.34
N SER A 111 -5.90 13.12 -0.74
CA SER A 111 -4.84 13.84 -1.49
C SER A 111 -3.97 14.76 -0.62
N THR A 112 -4.48 15.24 0.50
CA THR A 112 -3.76 16.19 1.38
C THR A 112 -2.76 15.45 2.27
N PRO A 113 -1.49 15.88 2.31
CA PRO A 113 -0.51 15.33 3.25
C PRO A 113 -0.99 15.49 4.70
N SER A 114 -1.04 14.38 5.46
CA SER A 114 -1.73 14.34 6.76
C SER A 114 -1.01 13.53 7.84
N PHE A 115 0.03 12.76 7.50
CA PHE A 115 0.81 12.00 8.47
C PHE A 115 2.24 11.76 8.03
N THR A 116 3.13 11.44 8.97
CA THR A 116 4.57 11.28 8.70
C THR A 116 5.04 9.88 9.06
N VAL A 117 5.85 9.27 8.20
CA VAL A 117 6.52 7.98 8.44
C VAL A 117 8.00 8.13 8.12
N ALA A 118 8.85 7.85 9.11
CA ALA A 118 10.29 8.00 9.03
C ALA A 118 10.75 9.33 8.40
N GLY A 119 10.19 10.45 8.89
CA GLY A 119 10.48 11.80 8.42
C GLY A 119 9.91 12.18 7.04
N HIS A 120 9.16 11.31 6.36
CA HIS A 120 8.46 11.63 5.11
C HIS A 120 6.96 11.82 5.36
N THR A 121 6.42 12.98 4.99
CA THR A 121 5.00 13.27 5.11
C THR A 121 4.24 12.75 3.91
N PHE A 122 3.18 11.99 4.16
CA PHE A 122 2.33 11.31 3.20
C PHE A 122 0.91 11.87 3.21
N SER A 123 0.28 11.86 2.04
CA SER A 123 -1.17 11.67 1.94
C SER A 123 -1.49 10.18 1.81
N PRO A 124 -2.73 9.73 2.13
CA PRO A 124 -3.15 8.36 1.88
C PRO A 124 -2.88 7.90 0.44
N ASN A 125 -3.20 8.71 -0.56
CA ASN A 125 -2.94 8.41 -1.97
C ASN A 125 -1.44 8.25 -2.26
N GLU A 126 -0.59 9.10 -1.68
CA GLU A 126 0.86 9.01 -1.90
C GLU A 126 1.42 7.69 -1.34
N MET A 127 0.97 7.26 -0.16
CA MET A 127 1.37 5.98 0.41
C MET A 127 0.85 4.81 -0.42
N GLU A 128 -0.44 4.82 -0.77
CA GLU A 128 -1.07 3.73 -1.52
C GLU A 128 -0.42 3.56 -2.90
N HIS A 129 -0.44 4.61 -3.72
CA HIS A 129 0.06 4.52 -5.10
C HIS A 129 1.59 4.53 -5.18
N GLY A 130 2.23 5.40 -4.38
CA GLY A 130 3.68 5.61 -4.42
C GLY A 130 4.49 4.48 -3.78
N ILE A 131 3.95 3.85 -2.72
CA ILE A 131 4.65 2.83 -1.94
C ILE A 131 4.03 1.44 -2.11
N ILE A 132 2.77 1.27 -1.70
CA ILE A 132 2.14 -0.06 -1.57
C ILE A 132 1.91 -0.70 -2.94
N ARG A 133 1.40 0.07 -3.91
CA ARG A 133 1.15 -0.37 -5.28
C ARG A 133 2.41 -0.38 -6.16
N GLY A 134 3.58 -0.02 -5.63
CA GLY A 134 4.85 -0.13 -6.35
C GLY A 134 5.26 1.10 -7.18
N GLY A 135 4.65 2.26 -6.92
CA GLY A 135 4.97 3.52 -7.59
C GLY A 135 4.13 3.74 -8.85
N GLU A 136 2.84 3.41 -8.78
CA GLU A 136 1.87 3.62 -9.85
C GLU A 136 1.38 5.08 -9.88
N ASN A 137 0.93 5.53 -11.04
CA ASN A 137 0.22 6.79 -11.20
C ASN A 137 -1.25 6.58 -10.88
N ARG A 138 -1.79 7.40 -9.97
CA ARG A 138 -3.22 7.37 -9.58
C ARG A 138 -4.17 7.42 -10.79
N PHE A 139 -3.84 8.22 -11.81
CA PHE A 139 -4.68 8.36 -13.00
C PHE A 139 -4.43 7.29 -14.07
N GLY A 140 -3.52 6.34 -13.80
CA GLY A 140 -3.10 5.32 -14.75
C GLY A 140 -3.90 4.03 -14.70
N LEU A 141 -4.91 3.90 -13.81
CA LEU A 141 -5.64 2.65 -13.56
C LEU A 141 -4.72 1.45 -13.19
N GLY A 142 -3.47 1.71 -12.77
CA GLY A 142 -2.44 0.67 -12.55
C GLY A 142 -1.58 0.31 -13.77
N PHE A 143 -1.73 1.01 -14.90
CA PHE A 143 -0.93 0.78 -16.11
C PHE A 143 0.20 1.78 -16.31
N ILE A 144 0.20 2.89 -15.58
CA ILE A 144 1.13 3.99 -15.80
C ILE A 144 1.98 4.13 -14.54
N PRO A 145 3.27 3.78 -14.58
CA PRO A 145 4.15 4.03 -13.44
C PRO A 145 4.37 5.54 -13.25
N LYS A 146 4.65 5.96 -12.02
CA LYS A 146 5.07 7.33 -11.71
C LYS A 146 6.45 7.58 -12.35
N PHE A 147 6.51 8.59 -13.23
CA PHE A 147 7.72 8.89 -14.02
C PHE A 147 8.89 9.46 -13.20
N PHE A 148 8.59 10.15 -12.09
CA PHE A 148 9.62 10.79 -11.25
C PHE A 148 9.38 10.50 -9.76
N PRO A 149 9.66 9.26 -9.30
CA PRO A 149 9.52 8.93 -7.90
C PRO A 149 10.63 9.60 -7.08
N ASN A 150 10.28 10.06 -5.88
CA ASN A 150 11.25 10.70 -4.97
C ASN A 150 12.21 9.66 -4.35
N LYS A 151 13.23 10.11 -3.59
CA LYS A 151 14.22 9.21 -2.98
C LYS A 151 13.59 8.18 -2.03
N PHE A 152 12.58 8.60 -1.27
CA PHE A 152 11.85 7.74 -0.35
C PHE A 152 11.12 6.63 -1.11
N GLU A 153 10.27 6.99 -2.07
CA GLU A 153 9.54 6.05 -2.92
C GLU A 153 10.46 5.06 -3.64
N ARG A 154 11.58 5.54 -4.21
CA ARG A 154 12.56 4.67 -4.87
C ARG A 154 13.17 3.61 -3.96
N THR A 155 13.19 3.86 -2.64
CA THR A 155 13.73 2.95 -1.64
C THR A 155 12.67 1.99 -1.11
N PHE A 156 11.47 2.52 -0.82
CA PHE A 156 10.46 1.81 -0.03
C PHE A 156 9.33 1.18 -0.83
N LYS A 157 9.14 1.56 -2.11
CA LYS A 157 8.07 0.98 -2.92
C LYS A 157 8.16 -0.55 -2.97
N VAL A 158 6.99 -1.18 -2.93
CA VAL A 158 6.87 -2.64 -3.08
C VAL A 158 7.06 -2.98 -4.55
N LYS A 159 8.27 -3.41 -4.92
CA LYS A 159 8.59 -3.78 -6.30
C LYS A 159 7.69 -4.92 -6.77
N GLY A 160 7.13 -4.77 -7.97
CA GLY A 160 6.22 -5.73 -8.58
C GLY A 160 4.75 -5.59 -8.14
N GLY A 161 4.44 -4.67 -7.23
CA GLY A 161 3.08 -4.52 -6.69
C GLY A 161 2.61 -5.77 -5.93
N ASP A 162 1.39 -5.76 -5.42
CA ASP A 162 0.68 -6.93 -4.89
C ASP A 162 -0.82 -6.68 -5.05
N SER A 163 -1.49 -7.32 -6.01
CA SER A 163 -2.90 -7.04 -6.32
C SER A 163 -3.85 -7.32 -5.15
N ARG A 164 -3.43 -8.19 -4.22
CA ARG A 164 -4.21 -8.58 -3.04
C ARG A 164 -4.42 -7.41 -2.07
N VAL A 165 -3.57 -6.39 -2.11
CA VAL A 165 -3.66 -5.23 -1.20
C VAL A 165 -4.96 -4.45 -1.37
N HIS A 166 -5.60 -4.49 -2.54
CA HIS A 166 -6.91 -3.88 -2.78
C HIS A 166 -8.01 -4.46 -1.90
N PHE A 167 -7.80 -5.68 -1.39
CA PHE A 167 -8.70 -6.36 -0.46
C PHE A 167 -8.20 -6.32 0.99
N ALA A 168 -7.12 -5.59 1.27
CA ALA A 168 -6.51 -5.45 2.60
C ALA A 168 -6.49 -3.99 3.10
N LEU A 169 -6.52 -3.01 2.19
CA LEU A 169 -6.52 -1.59 2.54
C LEU A 169 -7.93 -1.12 2.94
N ASN A 170 -8.05 -0.63 4.17
CA ASN A 170 -9.26 -0.02 4.67
C ASN A 170 -9.17 1.50 4.54
N CYS A 171 -9.97 2.03 3.61
CA CYS A 171 -10.09 3.43 3.28
C CYS A 171 -11.05 4.22 4.19
N GLY A 172 -11.71 3.57 5.15
CA GLY A 172 -12.74 4.18 6.01
C GLY A 172 -14.15 4.18 5.45
N ALA A 173 -14.41 3.68 4.24
CA ALA A 173 -15.76 3.50 3.69
C ALA A 173 -16.39 2.14 4.10
N ALA A 174 -17.72 2.06 4.05
CA ALA A 174 -18.52 0.92 4.51
C ALA A 174 -18.23 -0.38 3.76
N ASP A 175 -17.95 -0.30 2.45
CA ASP A 175 -17.56 -1.44 1.62
C ASP A 175 -16.04 -1.71 1.59
N CYS A 176 -15.24 -0.97 2.37
CA CYS A 176 -13.83 -1.28 2.50
C CYS A 176 -13.65 -2.63 3.26
N PRO A 177 -12.62 -3.42 2.93
CA PRO A 177 -12.30 -4.64 3.66
C PRO A 177 -12.09 -4.40 5.16
N PRO A 178 -12.48 -5.33 6.04
CA PRO A 178 -12.18 -5.24 7.47
C PRO A 178 -10.67 -5.10 7.72
N VAL A 179 -10.29 -4.28 8.69
CA VAL A 179 -8.89 -4.06 9.06
C VAL A 179 -8.32 -5.31 9.74
N GLU A 180 -7.24 -5.83 9.18
CA GLU A 180 -6.45 -6.92 9.76
C GLU A 180 -5.06 -6.40 10.17
N ILE A 181 -4.48 -7.04 11.19
CA ILE A 181 -3.14 -6.73 11.70
C ILE A 181 -2.17 -7.76 11.13
N TYR A 182 -1.40 -7.34 10.13
CA TYR A 182 -0.53 -8.22 9.38
C TYR A 182 0.82 -8.45 10.08
N VAL A 183 1.23 -9.72 10.14
CA VAL A 183 2.51 -10.15 10.69
C VAL A 183 3.40 -10.68 9.55
N PRO A 184 4.67 -10.26 9.44
CA PRO A 184 5.52 -10.66 8.30
C PRO A 184 5.61 -12.17 8.07
N ALA A 185 5.70 -12.96 9.13
CA ALA A 185 5.85 -14.41 9.05
C ALA A 185 4.62 -15.11 8.43
N THR A 186 3.42 -14.54 8.61
CA THR A 186 2.14 -15.10 8.17
C THR A 186 1.45 -14.22 7.14
N TYR A 187 2.13 -13.20 6.61
CA TYR A 187 1.54 -12.16 5.78
C TYR A 187 0.76 -12.74 4.59
N ASN A 188 1.36 -13.69 3.86
CA ASN A 188 0.76 -14.28 2.68
C ASN A 188 -0.53 -15.05 3.01
N GLU A 189 -0.52 -15.86 4.06
CA GLU A 189 -1.71 -16.59 4.50
C GLU A 189 -2.82 -15.63 4.94
N GLN A 190 -2.48 -14.60 5.72
CA GLN A 190 -3.43 -13.60 6.19
C GLN A 190 -4.08 -12.86 5.03
N ILE A 191 -3.29 -12.36 4.08
CA ILE A 191 -3.84 -11.59 2.97
C ILE A 191 -4.62 -12.48 2.01
N ASP A 192 -4.20 -13.72 1.76
CA ASP A 192 -4.96 -14.65 0.92
C ASP A 192 -6.32 -14.98 1.54
N ASN A 193 -6.37 -15.26 2.84
CA ASN A 193 -7.62 -15.44 3.58
C ASN A 193 -8.51 -14.21 3.49
N ARG A 194 -7.91 -13.01 3.58
CA ARG A 194 -8.65 -11.76 3.49
C ARG A 194 -9.29 -11.57 2.11
N VAL A 195 -8.55 -11.86 1.05
CA VAL A 195 -9.07 -11.84 -0.33
C VAL A 195 -10.22 -12.84 -0.47
N THR A 196 -10.02 -14.11 -0.08
CA THR A 196 -11.06 -15.15 -0.16
C THR A 196 -12.34 -14.72 0.55
N LYS A 197 -12.23 -14.28 1.81
CA LYS A 197 -13.39 -13.84 2.60
C LYS A 197 -14.08 -12.61 1.99
N TYR A 198 -13.32 -11.66 1.42
CA TYR A 198 -13.91 -10.48 0.78
C TYR A 198 -14.66 -10.88 -0.50
N LEU A 199 -14.02 -11.64 -1.38
CA LEU A 199 -14.62 -12.06 -2.64
C LEU A 199 -15.85 -12.94 -2.45
N ALA A 200 -15.83 -13.86 -1.48
CA ALA A 200 -16.98 -14.69 -1.14
C ALA A 200 -18.21 -13.87 -0.71
N LYS A 201 -18.00 -12.69 -0.11
CA LYS A 201 -19.08 -11.79 0.32
C LYS A 201 -19.55 -10.84 -0.79
N HIS A 202 -18.63 -10.41 -1.65
CA HIS A 202 -18.86 -9.33 -2.63
C HIS A 202 -18.90 -9.82 -4.08
N SER A 203 -18.94 -11.13 -4.31
CA SER A 203 -19.04 -11.72 -5.65
C SER A 203 -20.16 -12.73 -5.73
N GLU A 204 -20.97 -12.64 -6.78
CA GLU A 204 -22.08 -13.55 -7.01
C GLU A 204 -22.29 -13.77 -8.51
N ILE A 205 -22.65 -15.00 -8.90
CA ILE A 205 -23.01 -15.33 -10.28
C ILE A 205 -24.54 -15.42 -10.37
N LYS A 206 -25.13 -14.67 -11.29
CA LYS A 206 -26.58 -14.64 -11.55
C LYS A 206 -26.89 -15.02 -12.99
N GLU A 207 -28.04 -15.63 -13.21
CA GLU A 207 -28.60 -15.82 -14.54
C GLU A 207 -29.38 -14.57 -14.98
N VAL A 208 -28.97 -13.97 -16.10
CA VAL A 208 -29.60 -12.80 -16.73
C VAL A 208 -29.85 -13.13 -18.19
N ASP A 209 -31.11 -13.11 -18.62
CA ASP A 209 -31.54 -13.47 -20.00
C ASP A 209 -31.00 -14.82 -20.49
N GLY A 210 -30.92 -15.81 -19.58
CA GLY A 210 -30.41 -17.16 -19.86
C GLY A 210 -28.88 -17.25 -20.02
N LYS A 211 -28.14 -16.27 -19.50
CA LYS A 211 -26.67 -16.26 -19.46
C LYS A 211 -26.18 -15.99 -18.04
N SER A 212 -25.14 -16.70 -17.62
CA SER A 212 -24.45 -16.43 -16.37
C SER A 212 -23.66 -15.11 -16.44
N VAL A 213 -23.83 -14.26 -15.44
CA VAL A 213 -23.15 -12.97 -15.27
C VAL A 213 -22.55 -12.92 -13.86
N LEU A 214 -21.26 -12.63 -13.76
CA LEU A 214 -20.57 -12.36 -12.50
C LEU A 214 -20.79 -10.90 -12.10
N TYR A 215 -21.34 -10.67 -10.92
CA TYR A 215 -21.33 -9.38 -10.23
C TYR A 215 -20.21 -9.40 -9.20
N THR A 216 -19.29 -8.44 -9.23
CA THR A 216 -18.15 -8.36 -8.29
C THR A 216 -17.76 -6.92 -7.98
N SER A 217 -16.78 -6.75 -7.09
CA SER A 217 -16.35 -5.44 -6.58
C SER A 217 -15.74 -4.54 -7.66
N PRO A 218 -16.05 -3.23 -7.67
CA PRO A 218 -15.47 -2.27 -8.61
C PRO A 218 -13.97 -2.02 -8.42
N LEU A 219 -13.36 -2.55 -7.33
CA LEU A 219 -11.91 -2.52 -7.13
C LEU A 219 -11.15 -3.09 -8.33
N PHE A 220 -11.66 -4.16 -8.94
CA PHE A 220 -11.11 -4.73 -10.18
C PHE A 220 -11.16 -3.76 -11.37
N SER A 221 -12.17 -2.90 -11.43
CA SER A 221 -12.28 -1.86 -12.47
C SER A 221 -11.32 -0.70 -12.23
N TRP A 222 -11.19 -0.23 -10.98
CA TRP A 222 -10.38 0.94 -10.65
C TRP A 222 -8.88 0.66 -10.70
N PHE A 223 -8.49 -0.58 -10.40
CA PHE A 223 -7.09 -1.01 -10.32
C PHE A 223 -6.73 -2.08 -11.34
N ARG A 224 -7.40 -2.05 -12.48
CA ARG A 224 -7.33 -3.05 -13.54
C ARG A 224 -5.89 -3.43 -13.97
N GLY A 225 -4.97 -2.47 -14.00
CA GLY A 225 -3.56 -2.73 -14.33
C GLY A 225 -2.81 -3.54 -13.28
N ASP A 226 -3.17 -3.41 -12.01
CA ASP A 226 -2.56 -4.18 -10.92
C ASP A 226 -2.94 -5.67 -10.99
N PHE A 227 -4.04 -6.00 -11.67
CA PHE A 227 -4.50 -7.36 -11.89
C PHE A 227 -4.02 -7.96 -13.22
N GLY A 228 -3.27 -7.22 -14.05
CA GLY A 228 -2.89 -7.73 -15.37
C GLY A 228 -4.02 -7.67 -16.42
N ASP A 229 -4.88 -6.66 -16.33
CA ASP A 229 -6.01 -6.41 -17.24
C ASP A 229 -7.16 -7.43 -17.14
N HIS A 230 -7.99 -7.62 -18.18
CA HIS A 230 -9.17 -8.48 -18.09
C HIS A 230 -8.82 -9.94 -17.78
N GLY A 231 -7.91 -10.54 -18.55
CA GLY A 231 -7.55 -11.95 -18.35
C GLY A 231 -6.89 -12.21 -16.99
N GLY A 232 -6.09 -11.27 -16.49
CA GLY A 232 -5.50 -11.42 -15.16
C GLY A 232 -6.51 -11.25 -14.02
N ILE A 233 -7.58 -10.46 -14.20
CA ILE A 233 -8.73 -10.46 -13.27
C ILE A 233 -9.42 -11.83 -13.27
N ASP A 234 -9.62 -12.44 -14.44
CA ASP A 234 -10.26 -13.75 -14.56
C ASP A 234 -9.41 -14.83 -13.84
N GLU A 235 -8.10 -14.84 -14.08
CA GLU A 235 -7.14 -15.72 -13.38
C GLU A 235 -7.13 -15.50 -11.87
N PHE A 236 -7.21 -14.25 -11.41
CA PHE A 236 -7.30 -13.92 -9.99
C PHE A 236 -8.59 -14.48 -9.38
N LEU A 237 -9.73 -14.31 -10.05
CA LEU A 237 -11.02 -14.82 -9.60
C LEU A 237 -11.08 -16.35 -9.59
N VAL A 238 -10.40 -17.03 -10.52
CA VAL A 238 -10.23 -18.49 -10.48
C VAL A 238 -9.35 -18.91 -9.30
N THR A 239 -8.22 -18.22 -9.10
CA THR A 239 -7.27 -18.50 -8.01
C THR A 239 -7.94 -18.46 -6.64
N TYR A 240 -8.85 -17.52 -6.42
CA TYR A 240 -9.59 -17.36 -5.16
C TYR A 240 -10.97 -18.04 -5.15
N GLY A 241 -11.30 -18.85 -6.16
CA GLY A 241 -12.47 -19.72 -6.17
C GLY A 241 -13.82 -19.02 -6.41
N VAL A 242 -13.82 -17.80 -6.95
CA VAL A 242 -15.06 -17.14 -7.42
C VAL A 242 -15.48 -17.72 -8.77
N LEU A 243 -14.50 -17.98 -9.64
CA LEU A 243 -14.68 -18.60 -10.93
C LEU A 243 -13.96 -19.96 -10.97
N THR A 244 -14.26 -20.72 -12.00
CA THR A 244 -13.60 -21.96 -12.40
C THR A 244 -12.99 -21.74 -13.78
N GLU A 245 -12.04 -22.60 -14.18
CA GLU A 245 -11.49 -22.54 -15.54
C GLU A 245 -12.55 -22.65 -16.64
N GLU A 246 -13.69 -23.29 -16.36
CA GLU A 246 -14.78 -23.49 -17.32
C GLU A 246 -15.65 -22.24 -17.52
N ASN A 247 -15.74 -21.36 -16.51
CA ASN A 247 -16.60 -20.17 -16.54
C ASN A 247 -15.83 -18.86 -16.35
N LYS A 248 -14.51 -18.87 -16.50
CA LYS A 248 -13.68 -17.67 -16.27
C LYS A 248 -13.99 -16.51 -17.23
N ASP A 249 -14.51 -16.82 -18.43
CA ASP A 249 -14.83 -15.83 -19.47
C ASP A 249 -16.29 -15.33 -19.41
N ILE A 250 -17.05 -15.63 -18.35
CA ILE A 250 -18.42 -15.11 -18.22
C ILE A 250 -18.43 -13.58 -18.13
N LYS A 251 -19.54 -12.97 -18.56
CA LYS A 251 -19.70 -11.52 -18.49
C LYS A 251 -19.54 -11.06 -17.05
N ARG A 252 -18.67 -10.07 -16.83
CA ARG A 252 -18.47 -9.43 -15.53
C ARG A 252 -19.11 -8.04 -15.50
N GLU A 253 -19.86 -7.79 -14.44
CA GLU A 253 -20.41 -6.49 -14.07
C GLU A 253 -19.91 -6.10 -12.67
N TYR A 254 -19.76 -4.79 -12.44
CA TYR A 254 -19.29 -4.27 -11.17
C TYR A 254 -20.46 -3.72 -10.35
N THR A 255 -20.52 -4.08 -9.08
CA THR A 255 -21.51 -3.55 -8.14
C THR A 255 -21.22 -2.09 -7.78
N ASP A 256 -22.21 -1.42 -7.20
CA ASP A 256 -21.98 -0.16 -6.52
C ASP A 256 -21.03 -0.34 -5.32
N TYR A 257 -20.44 0.77 -4.87
CA TYR A 257 -19.54 0.80 -3.72
C TYR A 257 -20.05 1.83 -2.70
N ASP A 258 -20.39 1.37 -1.50
CA ASP A 258 -20.87 2.20 -0.42
C ASP A 258 -19.70 2.97 0.22
N TRP A 259 -19.66 4.26 -0.08
CA TRP A 259 -18.69 5.20 0.43
C TRP A 259 -19.10 5.84 1.75
N THR A 260 -20.15 5.37 2.42
CA THR A 260 -20.51 5.89 3.74
C THR A 260 -19.35 5.64 4.72
N LEU A 261 -18.97 6.68 5.48
CA LEU A 261 -17.91 6.56 6.49
C LEU A 261 -18.26 5.47 7.51
N LYS A 262 -17.36 4.50 7.65
CA LYS A 262 -17.46 3.42 8.64
C LYS A 262 -16.07 3.01 9.10
N THR A 263 -15.70 3.46 10.29
CA THR A 263 -14.44 3.11 10.97
C THR A 263 -14.64 1.95 11.94
N GLY A 264 -13.53 1.36 12.42
CA GLY A 264 -13.57 0.33 13.45
C GLY A 264 -14.11 -1.04 13.01
N ILE A 265 -14.14 -1.33 11.71
CA ILE A 265 -14.44 -2.67 11.20
C ILE A 265 -13.15 -3.49 11.23
N TRP A 266 -13.05 -4.45 12.14
CA TRP A 266 -11.88 -5.31 12.30
C TRP A 266 -12.17 -6.71 11.76
N ALA A 267 -11.14 -7.37 11.23
CA ALA A 267 -11.23 -8.78 10.87
C ALA A 267 -11.40 -9.65 12.13
N GLU A 268 -12.27 -10.65 12.01
CA GLU A 268 -12.42 -11.79 12.94
C GLU A 268 -11.44 -12.91 12.60
#